data_AF-A0A9X7JUT8-F1
#
_entry.id   AF-A0A9X7JUT8-F1
#
_cell.length_a   1.000
_cell.length_b   1.000
_cell.length_c   1.000
_cell.angle_alpha   90.00
_cell.angle_beta   90.00
_cell.angle_gamma   90.00
#
_symmetry.space_group_name_H-M   'P 1'
#
loop_
_entity.id
_entity.type
_entity.pdbx_description
1 polymer ?
#
loop_
_entity_poly.entity_id
_entity_poly.type
_entity_poly.pdbx_seq_one_letter_code
_entity_poly.pdbx_strand_id
1 'polypeptide(L)'
;MSTPHPEPRPLHLADTPGYPLARTVEMPGTVGYPTGSLSIRLGALQLRAEGLPEPVAGQEGTYRIPALVLTGRYALDARPDEIRAVDTAGNLRPLSEEAQRPTLPAASRAAVPHDPPDPDTLQKWRDRADAHRDKLMRSENGQQLLIKYGQHNESYYDAFDDPDDTYGLRQLWRDQGVTRRASEQTYTTTNPGPGLTAQPAVNDWSDSQTGATYNGHAFRQQNNLATTLGFMAEDTTDEVKKKKYTDAALETVNFAKAVGTTGNTDKDTEPMSQSAVYTAIDAHTGELPTTTEEEFARHMALAGGTYALTEADEPEGWLTLSPEMRAHIRDFGKNAYRLKAQRRPAATDTLHHGACSARLEDARVTVDPDRGDVTVTLPALALSIEDEDWQGTAGEVARERLRTMRFVQELLRDAISETVRHAVLTRIEGYAPPQDGRS
;
A
#
# COMPACT_ATOMS: atom_id res chain seq x y z
N MET A 1 -31.96 6.79 43.73
CA MET A 1 -31.30 7.96 43.09
C MET A 1 -29.90 7.51 42.75
N SER A 2 -29.67 7.09 41.50
CA SER A 2 -28.35 6.69 41.03
C SER A 2 -27.48 7.93 40.94
N THR A 3 -26.37 7.93 41.68
CA THR A 3 -25.29 8.91 41.52
C THR A 3 -24.85 8.92 40.05
N PRO A 4 -24.76 10.09 39.39
CA PRO A 4 -24.22 10.15 38.04
C PRO A 4 -22.76 9.69 38.11
N HIS A 5 -22.47 8.53 37.52
CA HIS A 5 -21.10 8.13 37.26
C HIS A 5 -20.47 9.17 36.33
N PRO A 6 -19.21 9.59 36.56
CA PRO A 6 -18.55 10.56 35.70
C PRO A 6 -18.58 10.04 34.26
N GLU A 7 -19.05 10.88 33.32
CA GLU A 7 -19.03 10.53 31.90
C GLU A 7 -17.57 10.31 31.47
N PRO A 8 -17.27 9.25 30.68
CA PRO A 8 -15.93 9.01 30.15
C PRO A 8 -15.42 10.25 29.43
N ARG A 9 -14.18 10.66 29.72
CA ARG A 9 -13.56 11.79 29.01
C ARG A 9 -13.45 11.44 27.52
N PRO A 10 -13.83 12.36 26.62
CA PRO A 10 -13.70 12.11 25.18
C PRO A 10 -12.23 11.97 24.81
N LEU A 11 -11.93 10.99 23.95
CA LEU A 11 -10.63 10.84 23.32
C LEU A 11 -10.62 11.64 22.01
N HIS A 12 -9.54 12.38 21.78
CA HIS A 12 -9.39 13.17 20.57
C HIS A 12 -8.58 12.41 19.53
N LEU A 13 -9.11 12.34 18.32
CA LEU A 13 -8.38 11.84 17.16
C LEU A 13 -7.78 13.02 16.41
N ALA A 14 -6.63 12.79 15.78
CA ALA A 14 -6.00 13.80 14.92
C ALA A 14 -6.90 14.10 13.71
N ASP A 15 -6.89 15.36 13.28
CA ASP A 15 -7.54 15.77 12.03
C ASP A 15 -6.92 15.00 10.85
N THR A 16 -7.75 14.61 9.90
CA THR A 16 -7.30 13.90 8.70
C THR A 16 -6.84 14.88 7.63
N PRO A 17 -5.89 14.51 6.77
CA PRO A 17 -5.69 15.23 5.52
C PRO A 17 -6.93 15.13 4.62
N GLY A 18 -6.94 15.92 3.54
CA GLY A 18 -7.96 15.82 2.49
C GLY A 18 -7.76 14.58 1.64
N TYR A 19 -8.48 13.50 1.95
CA TYR A 19 -8.45 12.28 1.16
C TYR A 19 -9.13 12.49 -0.19
N PRO A 20 -8.50 12.12 -1.32
CA PRO A 20 -9.09 12.29 -2.64
C PRO A 20 -10.37 11.46 -2.77
N LEU A 21 -11.42 12.05 -3.35
CA LEU A 21 -12.68 11.39 -3.69
C LEU A 21 -12.84 11.17 -5.20
N ALA A 22 -12.56 12.20 -5.98
CA ALA A 22 -12.75 12.20 -7.43
C ALA A 22 -11.88 13.25 -8.12
N ARG A 23 -11.69 13.11 -9.44
CA ARG A 23 -11.00 14.07 -10.32
C ARG A 23 -11.86 14.36 -11.54
N THR A 24 -11.58 15.45 -12.24
CA THR A 24 -12.29 15.82 -13.47
C THR A 24 -13.81 15.93 -13.24
N VAL A 25 -14.20 16.44 -12.08
CA VAL A 25 -15.61 16.62 -11.72
C VAL A 25 -16.03 18.01 -12.15
N GLU A 26 -17.23 18.12 -12.72
CA GLU A 26 -17.84 19.42 -13.03
C GLU A 26 -18.09 20.20 -11.75
N MET A 27 -17.60 21.43 -11.72
CA MET A 27 -17.59 22.27 -10.54
C MET A 27 -18.75 23.28 -10.55
N PRO A 28 -19.31 23.63 -9.38
CA PRO A 28 -20.35 24.65 -9.30
C PRO A 28 -19.78 26.01 -9.71
N GLY A 29 -20.60 26.87 -10.33
CA GLY A 29 -20.15 28.20 -10.78
C GLY A 29 -19.70 29.15 -9.65
N THR A 30 -19.84 28.74 -8.38
CA THR A 30 -19.29 29.43 -7.22
C THR A 30 -17.77 29.28 -7.08
N VAL A 31 -17.18 28.23 -7.67
CA VAL A 31 -15.72 28.08 -7.75
C VAL A 31 -15.23 28.54 -9.12
N GLY A 32 -14.10 29.23 -9.17
CA GLY A 32 -13.62 29.96 -10.35
C GLY A 32 -13.07 29.10 -11.49
N TYR A 33 -13.39 27.80 -11.54
CA TYR A 33 -12.89 26.84 -12.53
C TYR A 33 -13.98 25.82 -12.88
N PRO A 34 -14.09 25.39 -14.16
CA PRO A 34 -15.18 24.54 -14.63
C PRO A 34 -15.06 23.07 -14.22
N THR A 35 -13.84 22.58 -14.02
CA THR A 35 -13.57 21.19 -13.62
C THR A 35 -12.51 21.13 -12.53
N GLY A 36 -12.65 20.18 -11.62
CA GLY A 36 -11.74 20.05 -10.48
C GLY A 36 -11.71 18.68 -9.83
N SER A 37 -10.85 18.57 -8.83
CA SER A 37 -10.76 17.40 -7.96
C SER A 37 -11.46 17.65 -6.62
N LEU A 38 -12.08 16.59 -6.12
CA LEU A 38 -12.79 16.57 -4.83
C LEU A 38 -11.98 15.80 -3.80
N SER A 39 -11.98 16.30 -2.57
CA SER A 39 -11.39 15.62 -1.42
C SER A 39 -12.23 15.80 -0.18
N ILE A 40 -12.19 14.83 0.73
CA ILE A 40 -12.85 14.92 2.04
C ILE A 40 -11.83 14.93 3.16
N ARG A 41 -11.98 15.87 4.10
CA ARG A 41 -11.24 15.88 5.36
C ARG A 41 -12.21 15.79 6.53
N LEU A 42 -11.74 15.15 7.60
CA LEU A 42 -12.46 14.98 8.84
C LEU A 42 -11.65 15.66 9.95
N GLY A 43 -12.30 16.43 10.80
CA GLY A 43 -11.62 17.18 11.85
C GLY A 43 -12.47 17.33 13.09
N ALA A 44 -11.83 17.80 14.16
CA ALA A 44 -12.41 17.89 15.50
C ALA A 44 -13.06 16.55 15.93
N LEU A 45 -12.40 15.44 15.58
CA LEU A 45 -12.88 14.08 15.86
C LEU A 45 -12.76 13.78 17.36
N GLN A 46 -13.88 13.37 17.95
CA GLN A 46 -14.01 13.01 19.35
C GLN A 46 -14.67 11.64 19.46
N LEU A 47 -14.04 10.74 20.23
CA LEU A 47 -14.54 9.41 20.51
C LEU A 47 -14.95 9.32 21.97
N ARG A 48 -16.20 8.95 22.23
CA ARG A 48 -16.75 8.81 23.58
C ARG A 48 -17.26 7.39 23.81
N ALA A 49 -16.88 6.77 24.92
CA ALA A 49 -17.49 5.52 25.37
C ALA A 49 -18.87 5.78 25.98
N GLU A 50 -19.85 4.98 25.60
CA GLU A 50 -21.17 4.94 26.22
C GLU A 50 -21.36 3.59 26.92
N GLY A 51 -21.55 3.66 28.24
CA GLY A 51 -21.52 2.49 29.11
C GLY A 51 -20.12 2.22 29.68
N LEU A 52 -20.08 1.40 30.73
CA LEU A 52 -18.83 0.95 31.31
C LEU A 52 -18.31 -0.29 30.56
N PRO A 53 -16.98 -0.49 30.50
CA PRO A 53 -16.42 -1.74 30.04
C PRO A 53 -16.96 -2.95 30.82
N GLU A 54 -17.43 -3.97 30.10
CA GLU A 54 -18.01 -5.18 30.67
C GLU A 54 -17.16 -6.41 30.32
N PRO A 55 -16.85 -7.31 31.28
CA PRO A 55 -16.09 -8.52 30.98
C PRO A 55 -16.86 -9.44 30.03
N VAL A 56 -16.14 -10.07 29.08
CA VAL A 56 -16.73 -11.06 28.19
C VAL A 56 -16.62 -12.45 28.82
N ALA A 57 -17.77 -13.09 29.06
CA ALA A 57 -17.81 -14.40 29.70
C ALA A 57 -17.01 -15.45 28.90
N GLY A 58 -16.12 -16.18 29.59
CA GLY A 58 -15.30 -17.24 28.99
C GLY A 58 -14.09 -16.76 28.19
N GLN A 59 -13.78 -15.45 28.18
CA GLN A 59 -12.60 -14.88 27.53
C GLN A 59 -11.79 -14.06 28.55
N GLU A 60 -10.82 -14.70 29.19
CA GLU A 60 -9.94 -14.05 30.15
C GLU A 60 -9.18 -12.88 29.49
N GLY A 61 -9.04 -11.76 30.21
CA GLY A 61 -8.41 -10.54 29.68
C GLY A 61 -9.22 -9.80 28.62
N THR A 62 -10.43 -10.26 28.26
CA THR A 62 -11.28 -9.62 27.24
C THR A 62 -12.50 -8.94 27.85
N TYR A 63 -12.74 -7.70 27.43
CA TYR A 63 -13.93 -6.94 27.79
C TYR A 63 -14.52 -6.24 26.57
N ARG A 64 -15.81 -5.92 26.66
CA ARG A 64 -16.55 -5.16 25.66
C ARG A 64 -16.83 -3.76 26.15
N ILE A 65 -16.66 -2.77 25.28
CA ILE A 65 -17.19 -1.42 25.45
C ILE A 65 -18.53 -1.40 24.72
N PRO A 66 -19.68 -1.20 25.43
CA PRO A 66 -21.00 -1.37 24.83
C PRO A 66 -21.22 -0.52 23.58
N ALA A 67 -20.83 0.75 23.62
CA ALA A 67 -20.78 1.58 22.44
C ALA A 67 -19.64 2.60 22.49
N LEU A 68 -19.05 2.85 21.33
CA LEU A 68 -18.15 3.96 21.06
C LEU A 68 -18.84 4.90 20.07
N VAL A 69 -19.02 6.16 20.46
CA VAL A 69 -19.61 7.19 19.63
C VAL A 69 -18.52 8.12 19.15
N LEU A 70 -18.28 8.14 17.84
CA LEU A 70 -17.44 9.10 17.16
C LEU A 70 -18.30 10.28 16.71
N THR A 71 -17.87 11.50 17.02
CA THR A 71 -18.46 12.75 16.52
C THR A 71 -17.36 13.66 16.00
N GLY A 72 -17.66 14.47 14.99
CA GLY A 72 -16.73 15.47 14.49
C GLY A 72 -17.34 16.31 13.38
N ARG A 73 -16.47 16.88 12.54
CA ARG A 73 -16.85 17.69 11.39
C ARG A 73 -16.21 17.14 10.13
N TYR A 74 -16.92 17.24 9.02
CA TYR A 74 -16.36 16.99 7.70
C TYR A 74 -16.20 18.33 6.95
N ALA A 75 -15.31 18.33 5.98
CA ALA A 75 -15.31 19.31 4.89
C ALA A 75 -15.09 18.58 3.56
N LEU A 76 -15.98 18.86 2.60
CA LEU A 76 -15.84 18.49 1.21
C LEU A 76 -15.15 19.65 0.50
N ASP A 77 -13.89 19.44 0.18
CA ASP A 77 -13.02 20.44 -0.43
C ASP A 77 -12.87 20.19 -1.93
N ALA A 78 -12.77 21.27 -2.70
CA ALA A 78 -12.52 21.26 -4.12
C ALA A 78 -11.21 21.97 -4.47
N ARG A 79 -10.63 21.55 -5.59
CA ARG A 79 -9.45 22.18 -6.18
C ARG A 79 -9.56 22.20 -7.70
N PRO A 80 -8.97 23.19 -8.38
CA PRO A 80 -8.80 23.09 -9.82
C PRO A 80 -7.96 21.85 -10.14
N ASP A 81 -8.32 21.13 -11.21
CA ASP A 81 -7.42 20.10 -11.71
C ASP A 81 -6.11 20.76 -12.16
N GLU A 82 -4.97 20.12 -11.88
CA GLU A 82 -3.68 20.59 -12.39
C GLU A 82 -3.69 20.54 -13.92
N ILE A 83 -3.96 21.67 -14.57
CA ILE A 83 -3.63 21.88 -15.97
C ILE A 83 -2.17 22.33 -16.01
N ARG A 84 -1.25 21.39 -16.14
CA ARG A 84 0.16 21.74 -16.40
C ARG A 84 0.28 22.22 -17.84
N ALA A 85 0.35 23.54 -18.02
CA ALA A 85 0.46 24.20 -19.33
C ALA A 85 1.85 24.12 -19.98
N VAL A 86 2.78 23.31 -19.44
CA VAL A 86 4.15 23.20 -19.96
C VAL A 86 4.53 21.73 -20.13
N ASP A 87 4.67 21.34 -21.40
CA ASP A 87 5.42 20.17 -21.84
C ASP A 87 6.91 20.41 -21.57
N THR A 88 7.46 19.73 -20.56
CA THR A 88 8.92 19.70 -20.31
C THR A 88 9.57 18.39 -20.76
N ALA A 89 8.90 17.57 -21.57
CA ALA A 89 9.42 16.25 -21.99
C ALA A 89 9.70 16.14 -23.50
N GLY A 90 9.44 17.18 -24.29
CA GLY A 90 9.78 17.22 -25.70
C GLY A 90 11.21 17.67 -26.00
N ASN A 91 12.20 16.78 -25.95
CA ASN A 91 13.34 16.88 -26.86
C ASN A 91 13.91 15.51 -27.25
N LEU A 92 13.35 15.01 -28.35
CA LEU A 92 13.75 13.88 -29.17
C LEU A 92 15.28 13.82 -29.42
N ARG A 93 16.03 13.07 -28.58
CA ARG A 93 17.37 12.58 -28.90
C ARG A 93 17.58 11.16 -28.35
N PRO A 94 18.37 10.31 -29.04
CA PRO A 94 18.85 9.07 -28.44
C PRO A 94 19.66 9.39 -27.17
N LEU A 95 19.43 8.63 -26.10
CA LEU A 95 20.18 8.72 -24.85
C LEU A 95 21.68 8.50 -25.11
N SER A 96 22.54 9.36 -24.56
CA SER A 96 24.00 9.16 -24.60
C SER A 96 24.40 7.95 -23.74
N GLU A 97 25.56 7.33 -24.01
CA GLU A 97 26.09 6.23 -23.20
C GLU A 97 26.24 6.58 -21.70
N GLU A 98 26.39 7.88 -21.38
CA GLU A 98 26.39 8.37 -19.99
C GLU A 98 25.00 8.37 -19.34
N ALA A 99 23.92 8.59 -20.11
CA ALA A 99 22.54 8.49 -19.62
C ALA A 99 22.05 7.03 -19.46
N GLN A 100 22.77 6.07 -20.05
CA GLN A 100 22.55 4.63 -19.85
C GLN A 100 23.23 4.09 -18.58
N ARG A 101 23.95 4.94 -17.83
CA ARG A 101 24.56 4.57 -16.56
C ARG A 101 23.72 5.14 -15.41
N PRO A 102 23.36 4.33 -14.40
CA PRO A 102 22.62 4.82 -13.25
C PRO A 102 23.51 5.82 -12.48
N THR A 103 23.14 7.10 -12.52
CA THR A 103 23.72 8.15 -11.68
C THR A 103 22.66 8.61 -10.70
N LEU A 104 22.82 8.23 -9.43
CA LEU A 104 21.98 8.70 -8.33
C LEU A 104 22.29 10.19 -8.07
N PRO A 105 21.30 11.10 -7.99
CA PRO A 105 21.51 12.45 -7.49
C PRO A 105 21.97 12.40 -6.03
N ALA A 106 22.96 13.22 -5.67
CA ALA A 106 23.55 13.25 -4.31
C ALA A 106 22.58 13.69 -3.20
N ALA A 107 21.39 14.18 -3.54
CA ALA A 107 20.41 14.73 -2.60
C ALA A 107 19.33 13.75 -2.12
N SER A 108 19.27 12.51 -2.62
CA SER A 108 18.25 11.51 -2.22
C SER A 108 18.61 10.70 -0.97
N ARG A 109 19.58 11.15 -0.17
CA ARG A 109 19.93 10.58 1.15
C ARG A 109 19.07 11.17 2.26
N ALA A 110 17.74 11.05 2.16
CA ALA A 110 16.90 11.20 3.34
C ALA A 110 17.11 9.98 4.24
N ALA A 111 17.69 10.21 5.41
CA ALA A 111 18.05 9.19 6.38
C ALA A 111 16.80 8.53 7.00
N VAL A 112 16.67 7.22 6.82
CA VAL A 112 15.80 6.30 7.59
C VAL A 112 16.59 4.99 7.77
N PRO A 113 16.34 4.20 8.82
CA PRO A 113 17.29 3.76 9.85
C PRO A 113 18.21 2.58 9.46
N HIS A 114 18.40 2.32 8.17
CA HIS A 114 19.35 1.32 7.69
C HIS A 114 20.31 2.00 6.72
N ASP A 115 21.59 2.07 7.14
CA ASP A 115 22.65 2.58 6.28
C ASP A 115 22.66 1.79 4.96
N PRO A 116 22.71 2.46 3.79
CA PRO A 116 22.89 1.77 2.53
C PRO A 116 24.14 0.89 2.59
N PRO A 117 24.19 -0.24 1.86
CA PRO A 117 25.41 -1.03 1.79
C PRO A 117 26.58 -0.13 1.39
N ASP A 118 27.77 -0.42 1.92
CA ASP A 118 28.96 0.33 1.58
C ASP A 118 29.22 0.27 0.06
N PRO A 119 29.93 1.26 -0.52
CA PRO A 119 30.17 1.31 -1.96
C PRO A 119 30.80 0.04 -2.54
N ASP A 120 31.68 -0.65 -1.81
CA ASP A 120 32.34 -1.87 -2.29
C ASP A 120 31.36 -3.04 -2.35
N THR A 121 30.48 -3.17 -1.36
CA THR A 121 29.39 -4.15 -1.37
C THR A 121 28.42 -3.90 -2.53
N LEU A 122 28.03 -2.64 -2.76
CA LEU A 122 27.17 -2.27 -3.90
C LEU A 122 27.83 -2.60 -5.24
N GLN A 123 29.14 -2.34 -5.38
CA GLN A 123 29.88 -2.67 -6.59
C GLN A 123 29.88 -4.18 -6.85
N LYS A 124 30.14 -5.00 -5.82
CA LYS A 124 30.11 -6.47 -5.95
C LYS A 124 28.74 -6.99 -6.40
N TRP A 125 27.66 -6.43 -5.89
CA TRP A 125 26.31 -6.85 -6.29
C TRP A 125 26.01 -6.46 -7.74
N ARG A 126 26.46 -5.27 -8.17
CA ARG A 126 26.34 -4.82 -9.57
C ARG A 126 27.14 -5.72 -10.51
N ASP A 127 28.41 -5.98 -10.22
CA ASP A 127 29.25 -6.88 -11.02
C ASP A 127 28.61 -8.26 -11.16
N ARG A 128 27.96 -8.73 -10.09
CA ARG A 128 27.24 -10.01 -10.11
C ARG A 128 25.98 -9.96 -10.98
N ALA A 129 25.20 -8.90 -10.89
CA ALA A 129 24.04 -8.68 -11.75
C ALA A 129 24.44 -8.60 -13.24
N ASP A 130 25.56 -7.93 -13.54
CA ASP A 130 26.12 -7.85 -14.89
C ASP A 130 26.57 -9.24 -15.39
N ALA A 131 27.22 -10.03 -14.56
CA ALA A 131 27.56 -11.42 -14.90
C ALA A 131 26.31 -12.29 -15.17
N HIS A 132 25.21 -12.06 -14.45
CA HIS A 132 23.94 -12.74 -14.71
C HIS A 132 23.33 -12.30 -16.05
N ARG A 133 23.38 -11.00 -16.37
CA ARG A 133 22.96 -10.45 -17.65
C ARG A 133 23.76 -11.05 -18.81
N ASP A 134 25.09 -11.09 -18.70
CA ASP A 134 25.97 -11.69 -19.70
C ASP A 134 25.66 -13.17 -19.95
N LYS A 135 25.26 -13.90 -18.90
CA LYS A 135 24.85 -15.30 -19.03
C LYS A 135 23.52 -15.45 -19.75
N LEU A 136 22.52 -14.61 -19.45
CA LEU A 136 21.21 -14.60 -20.11
C LEU A 136 21.32 -14.24 -21.60
N MET A 137 22.21 -13.30 -21.94
CA MET A 137 22.47 -12.89 -23.32
C MET A 137 22.98 -14.02 -24.24
N ARG A 138 23.38 -15.18 -23.69
CA ARG A 138 23.88 -16.33 -24.48
C ARG A 138 22.77 -17.23 -25.03
N SER A 139 21.53 -17.03 -24.62
CA SER A 139 20.35 -17.78 -25.09
C SER A 139 19.35 -16.82 -25.75
N GLU A 140 18.61 -17.30 -26.74
CA GLU A 140 17.57 -16.49 -27.41
C GLU A 140 16.49 -16.06 -26.40
N ASN A 141 15.96 -17.00 -25.62
CA ASN A 141 14.96 -16.71 -24.58
C ASN A 141 15.48 -15.74 -23.50
N GLY A 142 16.74 -15.87 -23.09
CA GLY A 142 17.36 -14.94 -22.14
C GLY A 142 17.55 -13.53 -22.71
N GLN A 143 17.86 -13.38 -24.00
CA GLN A 143 17.88 -12.07 -24.67
C GLN A 143 16.48 -11.44 -24.71
N GLN A 144 15.46 -12.22 -25.07
CA GLN A 144 14.08 -11.75 -25.11
C GLN A 144 13.59 -11.30 -23.72
N LEU A 145 13.91 -12.06 -22.66
CA LEU A 145 13.60 -11.68 -21.29
C LEU A 145 14.23 -10.33 -20.92
N LEU A 146 15.51 -10.12 -21.26
CA LEU A 146 16.22 -8.86 -20.99
C LEU A 146 15.64 -7.69 -21.78
N ILE A 147 15.26 -7.91 -23.05
CA ILE A 147 14.59 -6.89 -23.87
C ILE A 147 13.25 -6.51 -23.23
N LYS A 148 12.42 -7.50 -22.88
CA LYS A 148 11.10 -7.29 -22.28
C LYS A 148 11.18 -6.55 -20.95
N TYR A 149 12.10 -6.94 -20.06
CA TYR A 149 12.31 -6.23 -18.81
C TYR A 149 12.84 -4.80 -19.04
N GLY A 150 13.74 -4.63 -20.01
CA GLY A 150 14.32 -3.34 -20.36
C GLY A 150 13.34 -2.33 -20.97
N GLN A 151 12.26 -2.79 -21.59
CA GLN A 151 11.24 -1.92 -22.23
C GLN A 151 10.58 -0.95 -21.25
N HIS A 152 10.47 -1.33 -19.97
CA HIS A 152 9.74 -0.56 -18.95
C HIS A 152 10.65 0.07 -17.89
N ASN A 153 11.98 0.03 -18.10
CA ASN A 153 12.94 0.56 -17.13
C ASN A 153 12.73 2.03 -16.79
N GLU A 154 12.29 2.87 -17.73
CA GLU A 154 11.96 4.28 -17.48
C GLU A 154 10.82 4.39 -16.46
N SER A 155 9.72 3.66 -16.66
CA SER A 155 8.58 3.63 -15.73
C SER A 155 8.97 3.08 -14.36
N TYR A 156 9.78 2.01 -14.31
CA TYR A 156 10.29 1.46 -13.05
C TYR A 156 11.21 2.45 -12.33
N TYR A 157 12.06 3.15 -13.07
CA TYR A 157 12.92 4.19 -12.52
C TYR A 157 12.09 5.33 -11.96
N ASP A 158 11.09 5.83 -12.69
CA ASP A 158 10.20 6.91 -12.22
C ASP A 158 9.50 6.54 -10.91
N ALA A 159 9.08 5.28 -10.75
CA ALA A 159 8.46 4.80 -9.51
C ALA A 159 9.41 4.84 -8.30
N PHE A 160 10.72 4.62 -8.50
CA PHE A 160 11.72 4.66 -7.42
C PHE A 160 12.41 6.02 -7.26
N ASP A 161 12.45 6.85 -8.30
CA ASP A 161 13.09 8.17 -8.27
C ASP A 161 12.16 9.28 -7.81
N ASP A 162 10.93 8.96 -7.42
CA ASP A 162 10.03 9.91 -6.77
C ASP A 162 10.72 10.51 -5.53
N PRO A 163 11.12 11.80 -5.55
CA PRO A 163 11.90 12.41 -4.47
C PRO A 163 11.11 12.42 -3.16
N ASP A 164 9.79 12.51 -3.25
CA ASP A 164 8.90 12.57 -2.11
C ASP A 164 8.44 11.17 -1.68
N ASP A 165 8.68 10.12 -2.46
CA ASP A 165 8.14 8.76 -2.23
C ASP A 165 6.62 8.80 -2.03
N THR A 166 5.90 9.49 -2.94
CA THR A 166 4.46 9.84 -2.89
C THR A 166 3.58 8.68 -2.45
N TYR A 167 3.89 7.48 -2.93
CA TYR A 167 3.13 6.25 -2.66
C TYR A 167 3.76 5.34 -1.61
N GLY A 168 4.92 5.71 -1.04
CA GLY A 168 5.61 4.95 0.01
C GLY A 168 6.36 3.71 -0.46
N LEU A 169 6.59 3.57 -1.76
CA LEU A 169 7.26 2.41 -2.35
C LEU A 169 8.67 2.23 -1.79
N ARG A 170 9.47 3.30 -1.67
CA ARG A 170 10.85 3.20 -1.14
C ARG A 170 10.86 2.86 0.34
N GLN A 171 9.95 3.45 1.11
CA GLN A 171 9.80 3.11 2.53
C GLN A 171 9.52 1.62 2.72
N LEU A 172 8.60 1.05 1.94
CA LEU A 172 8.24 -0.37 2.01
C LEU A 172 9.34 -1.30 1.50
N TRP A 173 10.05 -0.90 0.45
CA TRP A 173 11.21 -1.65 -0.04
C TRP A 173 12.33 -1.74 1.00
N ARG A 174 12.46 -0.73 1.87
CA ARG A 174 13.46 -0.69 2.95
C ARG A 174 12.96 -1.24 4.27
N ASP A 175 11.66 -1.55 4.37
CA ASP A 175 11.03 -1.95 5.62
C ASP A 175 11.71 -3.18 6.23
N GLN A 176 12.02 -3.06 7.52
CA GLN A 176 12.71 -4.08 8.33
C GLN A 176 14.02 -4.64 7.73
N GLY A 177 14.57 -4.03 6.68
CA GLY A 177 15.77 -4.49 5.97
C GLY A 177 15.62 -5.81 5.20
N VAL A 178 14.41 -6.34 5.00
CA VAL A 178 14.19 -7.67 4.39
C VAL A 178 14.72 -7.73 2.96
N THR A 179 14.44 -6.72 2.13
CA THR A 179 14.95 -6.66 0.74
C THR A 179 16.48 -6.67 0.68
N ARG A 180 17.14 -6.01 1.64
CA ARG A 180 18.61 -6.01 1.73
C ARG A 180 19.14 -7.40 2.05
N ARG A 181 18.58 -8.05 3.08
CA ARG A 181 19.01 -9.40 3.49
C ARG A 181 18.70 -10.45 2.42
N ALA A 182 17.56 -10.32 1.73
CA ALA A 182 17.24 -11.14 0.56
C ALA A 182 18.28 -10.94 -0.56
N SER A 183 18.67 -9.68 -0.85
CA SER A 183 19.70 -9.37 -1.86
C SER A 183 21.07 -9.91 -1.48
N GLU A 184 21.46 -9.77 -0.20
CA GLU A 184 22.68 -10.37 0.36
C GLU A 184 22.68 -11.89 0.17
N GLN A 185 21.56 -12.54 0.51
CA GLN A 185 21.40 -13.98 0.31
C GLN A 185 21.51 -14.38 -1.17
N THR A 186 20.81 -13.69 -2.07
CA THR A 186 20.89 -13.97 -3.52
C THR A 186 22.31 -13.82 -4.02
N TYR A 187 23.04 -12.79 -3.59
CA TYR A 187 24.45 -12.62 -3.93
C TYR A 187 25.30 -13.80 -3.43
N THR A 188 25.17 -14.18 -2.15
CA THR A 188 25.98 -15.28 -1.58
C THR A 188 25.66 -16.63 -2.21
N THR A 189 24.39 -16.89 -2.54
CA THR A 189 23.95 -18.16 -3.14
C THR A 189 24.40 -18.29 -4.59
N THR A 190 24.37 -17.18 -5.33
CA THR A 190 24.77 -17.18 -6.74
C THR A 190 26.29 -17.08 -6.91
N ASN A 191 27.01 -16.50 -5.95
CA ASN A 191 28.47 -16.45 -5.93
C ASN A 191 29.05 -17.30 -4.78
N PRO A 192 28.80 -18.63 -4.76
CA PRO A 192 29.29 -19.46 -3.68
C PRO A 192 30.82 -19.50 -3.71
N GLY A 193 31.44 -19.43 -2.54
CA GLY A 193 32.89 -19.62 -2.43
C GLY A 193 33.34 -20.96 -3.01
N PRO A 194 34.64 -21.12 -3.33
CA PRO A 194 35.19 -22.26 -4.08
C PRO A 194 35.06 -23.65 -3.43
N GLY A 195 34.37 -23.78 -2.29
CA GLY A 195 34.20 -25.04 -1.54
C GLY A 195 32.82 -25.69 -1.61
N LEU A 196 31.84 -25.13 -2.34
CA LEU A 196 30.50 -25.71 -2.45
C LEU A 196 30.40 -26.67 -3.65
N THR A 197 30.16 -27.95 -3.38
CA THR A 197 30.00 -29.03 -4.37
C THR A 197 28.69 -28.96 -5.14
N ALA A 198 27.66 -28.30 -4.59
CA ALA A 198 26.40 -27.99 -5.26
C ALA A 198 25.99 -26.55 -4.93
N GLN A 199 25.50 -25.79 -5.92
CA GLN A 199 24.97 -24.46 -5.66
C GLN A 199 23.63 -24.58 -4.90
N PRO A 200 23.42 -23.83 -3.81
CA PRO A 200 22.14 -23.81 -3.11
C PRO A 200 21.02 -23.27 -4.01
N ALA A 201 19.77 -23.53 -3.64
CA ALA A 201 18.62 -22.90 -4.28
C ALA A 201 18.58 -21.40 -3.98
N VAL A 202 18.31 -20.58 -4.99
CA VAL A 202 18.32 -19.10 -4.89
C VAL A 202 17.07 -18.54 -4.22
N ASN A 203 15.97 -19.30 -4.25
CA ASN A 203 14.66 -18.93 -3.72
C ASN A 203 14.28 -19.69 -2.43
N ASP A 204 15.13 -20.58 -1.93
CA ASP A 204 14.93 -21.29 -0.67
C ASP A 204 15.58 -20.53 0.49
N TRP A 205 14.96 -19.40 0.84
CA TRP A 205 15.42 -18.53 1.92
C TRP A 205 14.25 -18.04 2.77
N SER A 206 14.50 -17.95 4.07
CA SER A 206 13.62 -17.28 5.03
C SER A 206 14.42 -16.30 5.90
N ASP A 207 13.82 -15.16 6.16
CA ASP A 207 14.38 -14.13 7.01
C ASP A 207 14.23 -14.53 8.48
N SER A 208 15.36 -14.75 9.15
CA SER A 208 15.37 -15.14 10.58
C SER A 208 14.76 -14.10 11.53
N GLN A 209 14.62 -12.84 11.11
CA GLN A 209 14.11 -11.77 11.98
C GLN A 209 12.60 -11.56 11.82
N THR A 210 12.11 -11.65 10.58
CA THR A 210 10.70 -11.36 10.25
C THR A 210 9.89 -12.59 9.90
N GLY A 211 10.55 -13.74 9.66
CA GLY A 211 9.93 -14.95 9.15
C GLY A 211 9.52 -14.86 7.67
N ALA A 212 9.85 -13.77 6.97
CA ALA A 212 9.50 -13.59 5.56
C ALA A 212 10.25 -14.60 4.67
N THR A 213 9.55 -15.26 3.75
CA THR A 213 10.17 -16.13 2.75
C THR A 213 10.63 -15.33 1.54
N TYR A 214 11.57 -15.87 0.76
CA TYR A 214 12.03 -15.24 -0.49
C TYR A 214 10.88 -14.96 -1.44
N ASN A 215 10.09 -15.99 -1.77
CA ASN A 215 8.97 -15.87 -2.69
C ASN A 215 7.89 -14.92 -2.13
N GLY A 216 7.49 -15.11 -0.87
CA GLY A 216 6.48 -14.25 -0.24
C GLY A 216 6.89 -12.77 -0.27
N HIS A 217 8.17 -12.47 -0.02
CA HIS A 217 8.69 -11.11 -0.14
C HIS A 217 8.73 -10.63 -1.59
N ALA A 218 9.24 -11.44 -2.53
CA ALA A 218 9.35 -11.07 -3.95
C ALA A 218 7.98 -10.75 -4.57
N PHE A 219 6.97 -11.58 -4.34
CA PHE A 219 5.60 -11.33 -4.81
C PHE A 219 5.00 -10.08 -4.16
N ARG A 220 5.24 -9.82 -2.86
CA ARG A 220 4.81 -8.55 -2.23
C ARG A 220 5.44 -7.33 -2.88
N GLN A 221 6.74 -7.38 -3.20
CA GLN A 221 7.42 -6.24 -3.83
C GLN A 221 7.00 -6.03 -5.29
N GLN A 222 6.70 -7.10 -6.03
CA GLN A 222 6.11 -7.01 -7.36
C GLN A 222 4.74 -6.34 -7.30
N ASN A 223 3.89 -6.72 -6.35
CA ASN A 223 2.58 -6.09 -6.15
C ASN A 223 2.70 -4.62 -5.75
N ASN A 224 3.64 -4.27 -4.86
CA ASN A 224 3.90 -2.87 -4.49
C ASN A 224 4.28 -2.03 -5.72
N LEU A 225 5.15 -2.55 -6.59
CA LEU A 225 5.56 -1.86 -7.81
C LEU A 225 4.40 -1.72 -8.80
N ALA A 226 3.66 -2.80 -9.06
CA ALA A 226 2.50 -2.78 -9.97
C ALA A 226 1.43 -1.78 -9.49
N THR A 227 1.11 -1.76 -8.20
CA THR A 227 0.15 -0.82 -7.62
C THR A 227 0.66 0.62 -7.66
N THR A 228 1.95 0.86 -7.41
CA THR A 228 2.56 2.20 -7.52
C THR A 228 2.44 2.73 -8.94
N LEU A 229 2.82 1.92 -9.94
CA LEU A 229 2.70 2.29 -11.35
C LEU A 229 1.24 2.54 -11.76
N GLY A 230 0.30 1.74 -11.26
CA GLY A 230 -1.12 1.98 -11.44
C GLY A 230 -1.57 3.34 -10.91
N PHE A 231 -1.17 3.71 -9.68
CA PHE A 231 -1.48 5.03 -9.14
C PHE A 231 -0.80 6.17 -9.91
N MET A 232 0.44 5.98 -10.37
CA MET A 232 1.13 6.95 -11.23
C MET A 232 0.38 7.15 -12.56
N ALA A 233 -0.18 6.08 -13.13
CA ALA A 233 -1.01 6.13 -14.33
C ALA A 233 -2.32 6.89 -14.10
N GLU A 234 -2.99 6.67 -12.96
CA GLU A 234 -4.21 7.41 -12.58
C GLU A 234 -3.94 8.90 -12.28
N ASP A 235 -2.74 9.22 -11.80
CA ASP A 235 -2.40 10.57 -11.39
C ASP A 235 -1.91 11.47 -12.51
N THR A 236 -1.29 10.90 -13.54
CA THR A 236 -0.82 11.66 -14.69
C THR A 236 -1.97 12.03 -15.64
N THR A 237 -1.96 13.26 -16.13
CA THR A 237 -2.87 13.74 -17.19
C THR A 237 -2.28 13.55 -18.59
N ASP A 238 -1.00 13.17 -18.67
CA ASP A 238 -0.32 12.83 -19.92
C ASP A 238 -0.69 11.41 -20.33
N GLU A 239 -1.48 11.27 -21.40
CA GLU A 239 -1.96 9.97 -21.90
C GLU A 239 -0.83 9.06 -22.37
N VAL A 240 0.31 9.61 -22.82
CA VAL A 240 1.49 8.80 -23.20
C VAL A 240 2.13 8.21 -21.94
N LYS A 241 2.34 9.03 -20.90
CA LYS A 241 2.88 8.54 -19.61
C LYS A 241 1.92 7.58 -18.93
N LYS A 242 0.62 7.88 -18.96
CA LYS A 242 -0.42 6.99 -18.44
C LYS A 242 -0.31 5.61 -19.07
N LYS A 243 -0.25 5.55 -20.41
CA LYS A 243 -0.03 4.29 -21.12
C LYS A 243 1.28 3.61 -20.72
N LYS A 244 2.40 4.34 -20.66
CA LYS A 244 3.71 3.78 -20.25
C LYS A 244 3.67 3.16 -18.84
N TYR A 245 3.00 3.81 -17.90
CA TYR A 245 2.88 3.32 -16.53
C TYR A 245 1.92 2.13 -16.44
N THR A 246 0.77 2.18 -17.13
CA THR A 246 -0.16 1.05 -17.22
C THR A 246 0.51 -0.18 -17.85
N ASP A 247 1.20 -0.01 -18.98
CA ASP A 247 1.89 -1.11 -19.67
C ASP A 247 2.99 -1.72 -18.76
N ALA A 248 3.74 -0.89 -18.03
CA ALA A 248 4.74 -1.36 -17.06
C ALA A 248 4.13 -2.09 -15.85
N ALA A 249 2.97 -1.63 -15.37
CA ALA A 249 2.25 -2.28 -14.29
C ALA A 249 1.73 -3.66 -14.71
N LEU A 250 1.13 -3.75 -15.90
CA LEU A 250 0.71 -5.02 -16.51
C LEU A 250 1.88 -5.99 -16.67
N GLU A 251 3.02 -5.51 -17.16
CA GLU A 251 4.20 -6.37 -17.34
C GLU A 251 4.78 -6.88 -16.02
N THR A 252 4.67 -6.11 -14.94
CA THR A 252 5.02 -6.57 -13.59
C THR A 252 4.16 -7.76 -13.15
N VAL A 253 2.87 -7.74 -13.46
CA VAL A 253 1.93 -8.86 -13.17
C VAL A 253 2.18 -10.04 -14.12
N ASN A 254 2.47 -9.80 -15.40
CA ASN A 254 2.85 -10.85 -16.36
C ASN A 254 4.04 -11.66 -15.87
N PHE A 255 5.06 -10.98 -15.33
CA PHE A 255 6.24 -11.63 -14.77
C PHE A 255 5.88 -12.54 -13.59
N ALA A 256 5.01 -12.08 -12.68
CA ALA A 256 4.53 -12.88 -11.56
C ALA A 256 3.78 -14.14 -12.04
N LYS A 257 2.91 -14.01 -13.05
CA LYS A 257 2.22 -15.16 -13.67
C LYS A 257 3.20 -16.14 -14.31
N ALA A 258 4.22 -15.64 -15.01
CA ALA A 258 5.23 -16.47 -15.65
C ALA A 258 6.01 -17.29 -14.62
N VAL A 259 6.37 -16.67 -13.47
CA VAL A 259 6.99 -17.39 -12.34
C VAL A 259 6.03 -18.44 -11.78
N GLY A 260 4.73 -18.16 -11.69
CA GLY A 260 3.70 -19.12 -11.27
C GLY A 260 3.71 -20.45 -12.04
N THR A 261 4.08 -20.42 -13.32
CA THR A 261 4.17 -21.65 -14.16
C THR A 261 5.27 -22.62 -13.70
N THR A 262 6.21 -22.17 -12.87
CA THR A 262 7.29 -22.99 -12.29
C THR A 262 6.86 -23.69 -10.99
N GLY A 263 5.60 -23.53 -10.55
CA GLY A 263 5.12 -24.00 -9.25
C GLY A 263 5.45 -23.07 -8.07
N ASN A 264 6.16 -21.96 -8.32
CA ASN A 264 6.47 -20.95 -7.33
C ASN A 264 5.30 -19.95 -7.19
N THR A 265 4.78 -19.82 -5.98
CA THR A 265 3.73 -18.83 -5.62
C THR A 265 4.21 -17.97 -4.45
N ASP A 266 3.38 -17.07 -3.92
CA ASP A 266 3.71 -16.32 -2.71
C ASP A 266 3.84 -17.22 -1.46
N LYS A 267 3.28 -18.44 -1.51
CA LYS A 267 3.28 -19.43 -0.43
C LYS A 267 4.16 -20.63 -0.70
N ASP A 268 4.16 -21.09 -1.94
CA ASP A 268 4.84 -22.31 -2.36
C ASP A 268 6.17 -21.97 -3.00
N THR A 269 7.20 -22.72 -2.61
CA THR A 269 8.55 -22.59 -3.16
C THR A 269 8.95 -23.91 -3.78
N GLU A 270 9.14 -23.92 -5.09
CA GLU A 270 9.83 -25.00 -5.79
C GLU A 270 11.32 -24.60 -5.88
N PRO A 271 12.22 -25.19 -5.09
CA PRO A 271 13.60 -24.72 -4.97
C PRO A 271 14.36 -24.84 -6.29
N MET A 272 14.94 -23.73 -6.76
CA MET A 272 15.73 -23.68 -7.99
C MET A 272 17.14 -23.19 -7.71
N SER A 273 18.15 -23.93 -8.15
CA SER A 273 19.52 -23.42 -8.21
C SER A 273 19.67 -22.37 -9.32
N GLN A 274 20.74 -21.59 -9.30
CA GLN A 274 21.02 -20.62 -10.38
C GLN A 274 21.06 -21.29 -11.77
N SER A 275 21.67 -22.47 -11.87
CA SER A 275 21.72 -23.21 -13.14
C SER A 275 20.33 -23.68 -13.58
N ALA A 276 19.49 -24.11 -12.64
CA ALA A 276 18.12 -24.53 -12.94
C ALA A 276 17.28 -23.35 -13.46
N VAL A 277 17.45 -22.15 -12.90
CA VAL A 277 16.80 -20.93 -13.41
C VAL A 277 17.20 -20.66 -14.86
N TYR A 278 18.49 -20.74 -15.18
CA TYR A 278 18.94 -20.55 -16.58
C TYR A 278 18.41 -21.62 -17.52
N THR A 279 18.40 -22.87 -17.10
CA THR A 279 17.83 -23.97 -17.89
C THR A 279 16.34 -23.78 -18.11
N ALA A 280 15.58 -23.32 -17.10
CA ALA A 280 14.16 -23.06 -17.25
C ALA A 280 13.88 -21.92 -18.23
N ILE A 281 14.69 -20.85 -18.21
CA ILE A 281 14.59 -19.75 -19.18
C ILE A 281 14.94 -20.24 -20.59
N ASP A 282 16.06 -20.95 -20.74
CA ASP A 282 16.53 -21.43 -22.04
C ASP A 282 15.55 -22.44 -22.67
N ALA A 283 15.00 -23.34 -21.85
CA ALA A 283 14.04 -24.36 -22.28
C ALA A 283 12.59 -23.84 -22.39
N HIS A 284 12.32 -22.56 -22.10
CA HIS A 284 10.97 -22.03 -22.20
C HIS A 284 10.44 -22.15 -23.64
N THR A 285 9.23 -22.70 -23.75
CA THR A 285 8.51 -22.83 -25.02
C THR A 285 7.09 -22.31 -24.84
N GLY A 286 6.61 -21.52 -25.80
CA GLY A 286 5.25 -20.97 -25.79
C GLY A 286 5.22 -19.46 -25.60
N GLU A 287 4.02 -18.94 -25.43
CA GLU A 287 3.81 -17.52 -25.13
C GLU A 287 3.80 -17.30 -23.63
N LEU A 288 4.36 -16.18 -23.19
CA LEU A 288 4.27 -15.77 -21.79
C LEU A 288 2.81 -15.45 -21.44
N PRO A 289 2.37 -15.79 -20.21
CA PRO A 289 1.04 -15.39 -19.77
C PRO A 289 0.90 -13.88 -19.82
N THR A 290 -0.27 -13.43 -20.24
CA THR A 290 -0.63 -12.01 -20.30
C THR A 290 -1.73 -11.70 -19.28
N THR A 291 -1.64 -10.51 -18.73
CA THR A 291 -2.60 -9.88 -17.84
C THR A 291 -3.42 -8.92 -18.68
N THR A 292 -4.74 -9.03 -18.58
CA THR A 292 -5.64 -8.13 -19.29
C THR A 292 -5.79 -6.81 -18.54
N GLU A 293 -6.21 -5.75 -19.23
CA GLU A 293 -6.55 -4.48 -18.57
C GLU A 293 -7.66 -4.65 -17.52
N GLU A 294 -8.60 -5.58 -17.77
CA GLU A 294 -9.69 -5.89 -16.83
C GLU A 294 -9.16 -6.53 -15.54
N GLU A 295 -8.23 -7.47 -15.65
CA GLU A 295 -7.57 -8.09 -14.52
C GLU A 295 -6.77 -7.07 -13.69
N PHE A 296 -6.06 -6.18 -14.37
CA PHE A 296 -5.33 -5.12 -13.69
C PHE A 296 -6.24 -4.06 -13.06
N ALA A 297 -7.34 -3.69 -13.72
CA ALA A 297 -8.34 -2.78 -13.15
C ALA A 297 -8.94 -3.35 -11.86
N ARG A 298 -9.11 -4.68 -11.77
CA ARG A 298 -9.54 -5.37 -10.55
C ARG A 298 -8.48 -5.31 -9.45
N HIS A 299 -7.20 -5.49 -9.79
CA HIS A 299 -6.09 -5.31 -8.84
C HIS A 299 -6.07 -3.88 -8.28
N MET A 300 -6.27 -2.88 -9.14
CA MET A 300 -6.37 -1.48 -8.73
C MET A 300 -7.63 -1.18 -7.90
N ALA A 301 -8.76 -1.82 -8.22
CA ALA A 301 -9.99 -1.71 -7.42
C ALA A 301 -9.80 -2.29 -6.00
N LEU A 302 -9.04 -3.38 -5.87
CA LEU A 302 -8.65 -3.93 -4.58
C LEU A 302 -7.77 -2.94 -3.80
N ALA A 303 -6.74 -2.37 -4.44
CA ALA A 303 -5.88 -1.36 -3.81
C ALA A 303 -6.66 -0.09 -3.41
N GLY A 304 -7.63 0.33 -4.23
CA GLY A 304 -8.53 1.46 -3.95
C GLY A 304 -9.61 1.18 -2.90
N GLY A 305 -9.77 -0.07 -2.46
CA GLY A 305 -10.81 -0.46 -1.51
C GLY A 305 -12.23 -0.34 -2.09
N THR A 306 -12.40 -0.24 -3.41
CA THR A 306 -13.69 -0.12 -4.09
C THR A 306 -14.35 -1.47 -4.34
N TYR A 307 -13.62 -2.58 -4.15
CA TYR A 307 -14.12 -3.94 -4.33
C TYR A 307 -13.57 -4.90 -3.25
N ALA A 308 -14.42 -5.78 -2.72
CA ALA A 308 -13.98 -6.89 -1.86
C ALA A 308 -13.91 -8.17 -2.67
N LEU A 309 -12.69 -8.54 -3.05
CA LEU A 309 -12.43 -9.76 -3.80
C LEU A 309 -12.50 -10.98 -2.88
N THR A 310 -13.41 -11.91 -3.18
CA THR A 310 -13.32 -13.27 -2.65
C THR A 310 -12.62 -14.17 -3.66
N GLU A 311 -11.96 -15.24 -3.19
CA GLU A 311 -11.26 -16.22 -4.03
C GLU A 311 -12.22 -16.89 -5.03
N ALA A 312 -13.50 -17.00 -4.67
CA ALA A 312 -14.54 -17.62 -5.50
C ALA A 312 -14.94 -16.79 -6.73
N ASP A 313 -14.52 -15.53 -6.81
CA ASP A 313 -14.85 -14.61 -7.89
C ASP A 313 -13.75 -14.49 -8.95
N GLU A 314 -12.64 -15.24 -8.84
CA GLU A 314 -11.49 -15.11 -9.75
C GLU A 314 -11.71 -15.91 -11.05
N PRO A 315 -11.73 -15.24 -12.23
CA PRO A 315 -11.82 -15.93 -13.50
C PRO A 315 -10.63 -16.87 -13.71
N GLU A 316 -10.87 -17.97 -14.42
CA GLU A 316 -9.82 -18.91 -14.80
C GLU A 316 -8.72 -18.20 -15.61
N GLY A 317 -7.45 -18.41 -15.24
CA GLY A 317 -6.29 -17.81 -15.89
C GLY A 317 -5.84 -16.45 -15.35
N TRP A 318 -6.56 -15.89 -14.38
CA TRP A 318 -6.12 -14.69 -13.66
C TRP A 318 -5.12 -15.05 -12.57
N LEU A 319 -4.28 -14.08 -12.17
CA LEU A 319 -3.34 -14.27 -11.08
C LEU A 319 -4.13 -14.53 -9.80
N THR A 320 -3.98 -15.74 -9.25
CA THR A 320 -4.62 -16.10 -7.98
C THR A 320 -3.96 -15.35 -6.83
N LEU A 321 -4.73 -14.53 -6.12
CA LEU A 321 -4.23 -13.76 -4.99
C LEU A 321 -4.64 -14.41 -3.67
N SER A 322 -3.65 -14.88 -2.91
CA SER A 322 -3.89 -15.41 -1.57
C SER A 322 -4.57 -14.37 -0.65
N PRO A 323 -5.27 -14.78 0.42
CA PRO A 323 -5.94 -13.84 1.32
C PRO A 323 -4.97 -12.82 1.95
N GLU A 324 -3.74 -13.26 2.22
CA GLU A 324 -2.65 -12.43 2.74
C GLU A 324 -2.19 -11.41 1.69
N MET A 325 -2.04 -11.82 0.43
CA MET A 325 -1.69 -10.90 -0.65
C MET A 325 -2.80 -9.88 -0.90
N ARG A 326 -4.07 -10.31 -0.85
CA ARG A 326 -5.21 -9.40 -0.97
C ARG A 326 -5.25 -8.37 0.16
N ALA A 327 -4.93 -8.79 1.38
CA ALA A 327 -4.79 -7.88 2.52
C ALA A 327 -3.63 -6.89 2.31
N HIS A 328 -2.47 -7.39 1.88
CA HIS A 328 -1.29 -6.58 1.59
C HIS A 328 -1.56 -5.50 0.53
N ILE A 329 -2.23 -5.84 -0.58
CA ILE A 329 -2.58 -4.87 -1.64
C ILE A 329 -3.53 -3.78 -1.11
N ARG A 330 -4.52 -4.15 -0.29
CA ARG A 330 -5.41 -3.17 0.35
C ARG A 330 -4.66 -2.25 1.30
N ASP A 331 -3.80 -2.81 2.16
CA ASP A 331 -3.03 -2.03 3.12
C ASP A 331 -2.02 -1.11 2.43
N PHE A 332 -1.40 -1.57 1.34
CA PHE A 332 -0.56 -0.74 0.49
C PHE A 332 -1.35 0.43 -0.09
N GLY A 333 -2.48 0.17 -0.75
CA GLY A 333 -3.31 1.21 -1.35
C GLY A 333 -3.78 2.24 -0.33
N LYS A 334 -4.29 1.77 0.82
CA LYS A 334 -4.67 2.61 1.97
C LYS A 334 -3.52 3.54 2.41
N ASN A 335 -2.31 3.00 2.56
CA ASN A 335 -1.13 3.78 2.96
C ASN A 335 -0.71 4.79 1.89
N ALA A 336 -0.71 4.39 0.62
CA ALA A 336 -0.38 5.26 -0.51
C ALA A 336 -1.36 6.44 -0.59
N TYR A 337 -2.67 6.19 -0.45
CA TYR A 337 -3.69 7.25 -0.38
C TYR A 337 -3.46 8.21 0.79
N ARG A 338 -3.10 7.69 1.96
CA ARG A 338 -2.78 8.49 3.14
C ARG A 338 -1.56 9.39 2.92
N LEU A 339 -0.45 8.83 2.44
CA LEU A 339 0.80 9.59 2.19
C LEU A 339 0.57 10.68 1.14
N LYS A 340 -0.11 10.34 0.05
CA LYS A 340 -0.49 11.30 -0.99
C LYS A 340 -1.37 12.42 -0.43
N ALA A 341 -2.37 12.09 0.39
CA ALA A 341 -3.23 13.10 1.00
C ALA A 341 -2.47 14.04 1.94
N GLN A 342 -1.50 13.52 2.71
CA GLN A 342 -0.66 14.33 3.61
C GLN A 342 0.26 15.30 2.88
N ARG A 343 0.72 14.95 1.68
CA ARG A 343 1.65 15.77 0.88
C ARG A 343 0.97 16.74 -0.07
N ARG A 344 -0.33 16.54 -0.33
CA ARG A 344 -1.09 17.47 -1.16
C ARG A 344 -1.13 18.85 -0.49
N PRO A 345 -1.01 19.95 -1.26
CA PRO A 345 -1.24 21.31 -0.75
C PRO A 345 -2.58 21.41 -0.01
N ALA A 346 -2.83 22.45 0.79
CA ALA A 346 -4.18 22.66 1.30
C ALA A 346 -5.17 22.90 0.15
N ALA A 347 -6.45 22.56 0.34
CA ALA A 347 -7.46 22.87 -0.66
C ALA A 347 -7.71 24.38 -0.73
N THR A 348 -8.05 24.87 -1.91
CA THR A 348 -8.33 26.30 -2.13
C THR A 348 -9.75 26.66 -1.74
N ASP A 349 -10.70 25.74 -1.95
CA ASP A 349 -12.12 25.98 -1.77
C ASP A 349 -12.78 24.85 -0.97
N THR A 350 -13.63 25.20 -0.01
CA THR A 350 -14.50 24.25 0.70
C THR A 350 -15.92 24.39 0.15
N LEU A 351 -16.43 23.33 -0.50
CA LEU A 351 -17.78 23.32 -1.07
C LEU A 351 -18.84 23.13 0.01
N HIS A 352 -18.63 22.14 0.89
CA HIS A 352 -19.56 21.80 1.95
C HIS A 352 -18.81 21.49 3.24
N HIS A 353 -19.44 21.75 4.38
CA HIS A 353 -18.96 21.32 5.69
C HIS A 353 -20.17 21.05 6.57
N GLY A 354 -20.03 20.13 7.52
CA GLY A 354 -21.14 19.76 8.40
C GLY A 354 -20.71 18.76 9.46
N ALA A 355 -21.67 18.19 10.16
CA ALA A 355 -21.40 17.19 11.17
C ALA A 355 -21.12 15.82 10.54
N CYS A 356 -20.22 15.06 11.16
CA CYS A 356 -20.08 13.63 10.90
C CYS A 356 -20.16 12.85 12.21
N SER A 357 -20.74 11.65 12.16
CA SER A 357 -20.83 10.77 13.32
C SER A 357 -20.76 9.30 12.94
N ALA A 358 -20.30 8.47 13.87
CA ALA A 358 -20.39 7.02 13.75
C ALA A 358 -20.66 6.42 15.13
N ARG A 359 -21.44 5.34 15.18
CA ARG A 359 -21.66 4.56 16.40
C ARG A 359 -21.15 3.14 16.17
N LEU A 360 -20.21 2.71 16.99
CA LEU A 360 -19.64 1.37 16.97
C LEU A 360 -20.14 0.63 18.21
N GLU A 361 -20.89 -0.45 18.01
CA GLU A 361 -21.43 -1.26 19.11
C GLU A 361 -20.59 -2.51 19.33
N ASP A 362 -20.44 -2.94 20.58
CA ASP A 362 -19.67 -4.14 20.96
C ASP A 362 -18.18 -4.08 20.55
N ALA A 363 -17.51 -2.96 20.81
CA ALA A 363 -16.06 -2.87 20.63
C ALA A 363 -15.35 -3.76 21.66
N ARG A 364 -14.50 -4.69 21.22
CA ARG A 364 -13.83 -5.64 22.10
C ARG A 364 -12.39 -5.25 22.31
N VAL A 365 -11.94 -5.34 23.55
CA VAL A 365 -10.56 -5.13 23.92
C VAL A 365 -10.06 -6.39 24.61
N THR A 366 -8.96 -6.93 24.12
CA THR A 366 -8.24 -8.05 24.73
C THR A 366 -6.89 -7.54 25.23
N VAL A 367 -6.65 -7.69 26.52
CA VAL A 367 -5.38 -7.36 27.17
C VAL A 367 -4.63 -8.67 27.37
N ASP A 368 -3.46 -8.80 26.74
CA ASP A 368 -2.53 -9.91 26.97
C ASP A 368 -1.74 -9.63 28.25
N PRO A 369 -1.97 -10.38 29.35
CA PRO A 369 -1.31 -10.13 30.63
C PRO A 369 0.18 -10.47 30.61
N ASP A 370 0.61 -11.38 29.73
CA ASP A 370 2.00 -11.87 29.66
C ASP A 370 2.88 -10.93 28.83
N ARG A 371 2.32 -10.36 27.76
CA ARG A 371 3.03 -9.45 26.84
C ARG A 371 2.79 -7.97 27.15
N GLY A 372 1.80 -7.67 27.99
CA GLY A 372 1.37 -6.29 28.24
C GLY A 372 0.79 -5.61 26.99
N ASP A 373 0.35 -6.40 26.01
CA ASP A 373 -0.09 -5.91 24.72
C ASP A 373 -1.62 -5.84 24.69
N VAL A 374 -2.16 -4.86 23.95
CA VAL A 374 -3.60 -4.62 23.89
C VAL A 374 -4.06 -4.72 22.45
N THR A 375 -5.02 -5.60 22.21
CA THR A 375 -5.67 -5.77 20.92
C THR A 375 -7.09 -5.21 20.99
N VAL A 376 -7.42 -4.30 20.08
CA VAL A 376 -8.76 -3.73 19.96
C VAL A 376 -9.42 -4.25 18.69
N THR A 377 -10.56 -4.90 18.83
CA THR A 377 -11.39 -5.39 17.73
C THR A 377 -12.65 -4.55 17.64
N LEU A 378 -12.79 -3.82 16.53
CA LEU A 378 -13.94 -2.96 16.26
C LEU A 378 -14.91 -3.62 15.27
N PRO A 379 -16.23 -3.37 15.40
CA PRO A 379 -17.20 -3.76 14.37
C PRO A 379 -16.99 -2.94 13.08
N ALA A 380 -17.82 -3.19 12.06
CA ALA A 380 -17.84 -2.37 10.86
C ALA A 380 -18.20 -0.91 11.19
N LEU A 381 -17.41 0.04 10.66
CA LEU A 381 -17.64 1.47 10.85
C LEU A 381 -18.60 1.98 9.77
N ALA A 382 -19.77 2.44 10.17
CA ALA A 382 -20.69 3.18 9.31
C ALA A 382 -20.60 4.68 9.64
N LEU A 383 -19.87 5.44 8.82
CA LEU A 383 -19.77 6.89 8.96
C LEU A 383 -21.02 7.56 8.36
N SER A 384 -21.76 8.29 9.21
CA SER A 384 -22.85 9.17 8.79
C SER A 384 -22.31 10.58 8.58
N ILE A 385 -22.61 11.14 7.41
CA ILE A 385 -22.26 12.49 7.00
C ILE A 385 -23.57 13.22 6.67
N GLU A 386 -23.72 14.43 7.17
CA GLU A 386 -24.81 15.35 6.82
C GLU A 386 -24.62 15.82 5.37
N ASP A 387 -25.10 15.04 4.40
CA ASP A 387 -24.90 15.22 2.96
C ASP A 387 -26.17 15.71 2.22
N GLU A 388 -27.23 16.04 2.95
CA GLU A 388 -28.54 16.43 2.41
C GLU A 388 -28.43 17.69 1.54
N ASP A 389 -27.57 18.62 1.92
CA ASP A 389 -27.36 19.89 1.24
C ASP A 389 -26.32 19.82 0.09
N TRP A 390 -25.77 18.65 -0.22
CA TRP A 390 -24.81 18.50 -1.33
C TRP A 390 -25.55 18.58 -2.67
N GLN A 391 -25.39 19.70 -3.38
CA GLN A 391 -26.13 19.96 -4.63
C GLN A 391 -25.21 19.91 -5.86
N GLY A 392 -25.79 19.61 -7.02
CA GLY A 392 -25.11 19.56 -8.31
C GLY A 392 -24.19 18.36 -8.51
N THR A 393 -23.56 18.29 -9.69
CA THR A 393 -22.71 17.17 -10.13
C THR A 393 -21.62 16.84 -9.10
N ALA A 394 -20.95 17.85 -8.55
CA ALA A 394 -19.91 17.66 -7.53
C ALA A 394 -20.43 16.98 -6.25
N GLY A 395 -21.61 17.36 -5.77
CA GLY A 395 -22.24 16.75 -4.60
C GLY A 395 -22.64 15.30 -4.85
N GLU A 396 -23.24 15.01 -6.01
CA GLU A 396 -23.65 13.65 -6.38
C GLU A 396 -22.45 12.69 -6.50
N VAL A 397 -21.40 13.11 -7.21
CA VAL A 397 -20.15 12.33 -7.33
C VAL A 397 -19.51 12.11 -5.97
N ALA A 398 -19.49 13.13 -5.10
CA ALA A 398 -18.94 12.99 -3.74
C ALA A 398 -19.73 11.95 -2.92
N ARG A 399 -21.07 11.97 -2.95
CA ARG A 399 -21.90 10.96 -2.23
C ARG A 399 -21.64 9.56 -2.74
N GLU A 400 -21.59 9.38 -4.06
CA GLU A 400 -21.32 8.06 -4.67
C GLU A 400 -19.94 7.54 -4.25
N ARG A 401 -18.91 8.38 -4.35
CA ARG A 401 -17.52 7.99 -4.06
C ARG A 401 -17.30 7.75 -2.57
N LEU A 402 -17.88 8.56 -1.70
CA LEU A 402 -17.78 8.35 -0.25
C LEU A 402 -18.39 7.02 0.19
N ARG A 403 -19.52 6.61 -0.42
CA ARG A 403 -20.15 5.31 -0.13
C ARG A 403 -19.30 4.12 -0.57
N THR A 404 -18.48 4.28 -1.60
CA THR A 404 -17.64 3.19 -2.16
C THR A 404 -16.21 3.18 -1.62
N MET A 405 -15.74 4.26 -0.99
CA MET A 405 -14.38 4.38 -0.45
C MET A 405 -14.22 3.75 0.93
N ARG A 406 -14.09 2.41 0.97
CA ARG A 406 -13.85 1.65 2.21
C ARG A 406 -12.55 2.05 2.92
N PHE A 407 -11.53 2.49 2.20
CA PHE A 407 -10.23 2.83 2.80
C PHE A 407 -10.34 3.97 3.82
N VAL A 408 -11.23 4.97 3.62
CA VAL A 408 -11.41 6.08 4.59
C VAL A 408 -12.00 5.52 5.89
N GLN A 409 -12.95 4.61 5.79
CA GLN A 409 -13.55 3.93 6.94
C GLN A 409 -12.53 3.04 7.65
N GLU A 410 -11.67 2.35 6.91
CA GLU A 410 -10.58 1.54 7.47
C GLU A 410 -9.52 2.41 8.17
N LEU A 411 -9.10 3.53 7.57
CA LEU A 411 -8.18 4.48 8.21
C LEU A 411 -8.75 5.06 9.51
N LEU A 412 -10.04 5.42 9.51
CA LEU A 412 -10.73 5.85 10.73
C LEU A 412 -10.79 4.73 11.76
N ARG A 413 -11.10 3.51 11.35
CA ARG A 413 -11.15 2.35 12.25
C ARG A 413 -9.77 2.08 12.87
N ASP A 414 -8.70 2.15 12.10
CA ASP A 414 -7.32 2.01 12.59
C ASP A 414 -6.98 3.11 13.60
N ALA A 415 -7.35 4.37 13.30
CA ALA A 415 -7.15 5.49 14.21
C ALA A 415 -7.96 5.34 15.51
N ILE A 416 -9.21 4.90 15.44
CA ILE A 416 -10.05 4.61 16.62
C ILE A 416 -9.43 3.47 17.43
N SER A 417 -9.02 2.38 16.77
CA SER A 417 -8.43 1.21 17.40
C SER A 417 -7.18 1.58 18.19
N GLU A 418 -6.26 2.31 17.58
CA GLU A 418 -5.02 2.75 18.23
C GLU A 418 -5.29 3.77 19.34
N THR A 419 -6.26 4.67 19.16
CA THR A 419 -6.66 5.64 20.20
C THR A 419 -7.26 4.94 21.42
N VAL A 420 -8.12 3.93 21.20
CA VAL A 420 -8.67 3.10 22.27
C VAL A 420 -7.55 2.30 22.93
N ARG A 421 -6.68 1.64 22.15
CA ARG A 421 -5.53 0.89 22.66
C ARG A 421 -4.67 1.75 23.59
N HIS A 422 -4.34 2.96 23.17
CA HIS A 422 -3.60 3.91 23.98
C HIS A 422 -4.36 4.30 25.26
N ALA A 423 -5.67 4.54 25.18
CA ALA A 423 -6.50 4.85 26.33
C ALA A 423 -6.56 3.70 27.35
N VAL A 424 -6.57 2.46 26.88
CA VAL A 424 -6.50 1.26 27.72
C VAL A 424 -5.15 1.17 28.44
N LEU A 425 -4.05 1.30 27.69
CA LEU A 425 -2.69 1.27 28.24
C LEU A 425 -2.44 2.38 29.25
N THR A 426 -3.02 3.56 29.04
CA THR A 426 -2.93 4.73 29.94
C THR A 426 -4.02 4.77 31.02
N ARG A 427 -4.88 3.75 31.06
CA ARG A 427 -5.94 3.58 32.07
C ARG A 427 -6.94 4.74 32.14
N ILE A 428 -7.35 5.25 30.99
CA ILE A 428 -8.39 6.28 30.91
C ILE A 428 -9.74 5.66 31.29
N GLU A 429 -10.44 6.34 32.20
CA GLU A 429 -11.76 5.93 32.70
C GLU A 429 -12.77 5.79 31.56
N GLY A 430 -13.55 4.70 31.59
CA GLY A 430 -14.53 4.35 30.55
C GLY A 430 -13.97 3.53 29.37
N TYR A 431 -12.65 3.40 29.26
CA TYR A 431 -12.01 2.60 28.20
C TYR A 431 -11.21 1.42 28.76
N ALA A 432 -10.63 1.56 29.95
CA ALA A 432 -9.91 0.49 30.66
C ALA A 432 -10.85 -0.30 31.58
N PRO A 433 -10.55 -1.59 31.89
CA PRO A 433 -11.36 -2.37 32.80
C PRO A 433 -11.35 -1.75 34.21
N PRO A 434 -12.47 -1.82 34.95
CA PRO A 434 -12.50 -1.35 36.34
C PRO A 434 -11.46 -2.11 37.16
N GLN A 435 -10.75 -1.42 38.07
CA GLN A 435 -9.83 -2.07 39.00
C GLN A 435 -10.62 -3.05 39.87
N ASP A 436 -10.46 -4.34 39.64
CA ASP A 436 -10.76 -5.32 40.68
C ASP A 436 -9.87 -4.98 41.87
N GLY A 437 -10.49 -4.57 42.98
CA GLY A 437 -9.83 -4.11 44.20
C GLY A 437 -9.05 -5.20 44.93
N ARG A 438 -8.12 -5.88 44.25
CA ARG A 438 -7.10 -6.73 44.85
C ARG A 438 -5.80 -5.93 44.92
N SER A 439 -5.71 -5.16 46.01
CA SER A 439 -4.44 -4.70 46.58
C SER A 439 -3.73 -5.88 47.26
#